data_AF-A0AAU7W6N4-F1
#
_entry.id   AF-A0AAU7W6N4-F1
#
_cell.length_a   1.000
_cell.length_b   1.000
_cell.length_c   1.000
_cell.angle_alpha   90.00
_cell.angle_beta   90.00
_cell.angle_gamma   90.00
#
_symmetry.space_group_name_H-M   'P 1'
#
loop_
_entity.id
_entity.type
_entity.pdbx_description
1 polymer ?
#
loop_
_entity_poly.entity_id
_entity_poly.type
_entity_poly.pdbx_seq_one_letter_code
_entity_poly.pdbx_strand_id
1 'polypeptide(L)'
;MPLAKILLYYVFTPLADPQAIRVWQRDLAESLGLRGRILISEHGLNGTLGGELGALKRYVRKTRDYPPFRHIDFKWSEGTGLDDEGRSADFPKLSVKVRDEIVSFGAPGELRVDEGGVVGGGARLTPDALHDLVAERGEEVVFFDGRNALEASIGRFRDAIVPPTDTTRDFVDLLDAGAYDHLKGRPVVTYCTGGIRCEVLSSLMANRGFGEVYQLEGGIVRYGERFGDDGLWEGSLYVFDGRGSVDFSDHAAVIGTCVACGGATNRTANCTDASCRTQLVVCESCTAVACGEHVAA
;
A
#
# COMPACT_ATOMS: atom_id res chain seq x y z
N MET A 1 -20.88 -13.65 -17.18
CA MET A 1 -19.64 -14.28 -16.71
C MET A 1 -19.37 -13.82 -15.28
N PRO A 2 -18.87 -14.69 -14.39
CA PRO A 2 -18.49 -14.26 -13.03
C PRO A 2 -17.39 -13.20 -13.12
N LEU A 3 -17.54 -12.11 -12.36
CA LEU A 3 -16.62 -10.98 -12.39
C LEU A 3 -15.60 -11.12 -11.25
N ALA A 4 -14.32 -11.22 -11.61
CA ALA A 4 -13.22 -11.22 -10.65
C ALA A 4 -12.97 -9.79 -10.15
N LYS A 5 -12.91 -9.61 -8.83
CA LYS A 5 -12.53 -8.33 -8.21
C LYS A 5 -11.50 -8.56 -7.11
N ILE A 6 -10.87 -7.47 -6.72
CA ILE A 6 -9.97 -7.39 -5.57
C ILE A 6 -10.45 -6.26 -4.65
N LEU A 7 -10.48 -6.55 -3.36
CA LEU A 7 -10.70 -5.59 -2.28
C LEU A 7 -9.37 -5.20 -1.67
N LEU A 8 -9.18 -3.91 -1.40
CA LEU A 8 -8.12 -3.37 -0.56
C LEU A 8 -8.76 -2.52 0.54
N TYR A 9 -8.43 -2.80 1.80
CA TYR A 9 -9.08 -2.15 2.93
C TYR A 9 -8.24 -2.24 4.20
N TYR A 10 -8.43 -1.29 5.10
CA TYR A 10 -7.90 -1.34 6.45
C TYR A 10 -8.79 -0.54 7.39
N VAL A 11 -8.57 -0.71 8.69
CA VAL A 11 -9.09 0.15 9.75
C VAL A 11 -8.15 0.10 10.94
N PHE A 12 -7.88 1.27 11.50
CA PHE A 12 -7.26 1.40 12.81
C PHE A 12 -8.38 1.56 13.85
N THR A 13 -8.48 0.60 14.74
CA THR A 13 -9.42 0.60 15.86
C THR A 13 -8.92 -0.40 16.90
N PRO A 14 -9.03 -0.11 18.21
CA PRO A 14 -8.65 -1.06 19.24
C PRO A 14 -9.44 -2.36 19.12
N LEU A 15 -8.74 -3.50 19.13
CA LEU A 15 -9.31 -4.83 19.10
C LEU A 15 -8.91 -5.60 20.35
N ALA A 16 -9.88 -5.88 21.22
CA ALA A 16 -9.63 -6.56 22.50
C ALA A 16 -9.13 -8.00 22.33
N ASP A 17 -9.58 -8.72 21.28
CA ASP A 17 -9.13 -10.07 20.98
C ASP A 17 -8.85 -10.26 19.47
N PRO A 18 -7.60 -9.95 19.03
CA PRO A 18 -7.18 -10.17 17.66
C PRO A 18 -7.29 -11.62 17.18
N GLN A 19 -7.21 -12.61 18.08
CA GLN A 19 -7.31 -14.03 17.71
C GLN A 19 -8.75 -14.40 17.39
N ALA A 20 -9.73 -13.93 18.16
CA ALA A 20 -11.14 -14.10 17.85
C ALA A 20 -11.50 -13.49 16.48
N ILE A 21 -11.02 -12.28 16.21
CA ILE A 21 -11.20 -11.64 14.89
C ILE A 21 -10.52 -12.46 13.79
N ARG A 22 -9.34 -13.02 14.03
CA ARG A 22 -8.66 -13.89 13.06
C ARG A 22 -9.47 -15.13 12.71
N VAL A 23 -10.06 -15.81 13.71
CA VAL A 23 -10.89 -17.00 13.47
C VAL A 23 -12.11 -16.61 12.64
N TRP A 24 -12.83 -15.57 13.07
CA TRP A 24 -13.99 -15.07 12.34
C TRP A 24 -13.69 -14.69 10.88
N GLN A 25 -12.64 -13.91 10.65
CA GLN A 25 -12.27 -13.43 9.33
C GLN A 25 -11.78 -14.56 8.40
N ARG A 26 -11.09 -15.56 8.97
CA ARG A 26 -10.71 -16.77 8.26
C ARG A 26 -11.94 -17.55 7.82
N ASP A 27 -12.82 -17.90 8.75
CA ASP A 27 -13.99 -18.74 8.46
C ASP A 27 -14.91 -18.07 7.44
N LEU A 28 -15.12 -16.75 7.58
CA LEU A 28 -15.91 -15.96 6.63
C LEU A 28 -15.29 -15.99 5.23
N ALA A 29 -13.99 -15.71 5.09
CA ALA A 29 -13.32 -15.69 3.79
C ALA A 29 -13.24 -17.09 3.15
N GLU A 30 -12.96 -18.14 3.93
CA GLU A 30 -12.90 -19.53 3.46
C GLU A 30 -14.28 -20.02 2.98
N SER A 31 -15.35 -19.73 3.74
CA SER A 31 -16.72 -20.09 3.36
C SER A 31 -17.20 -19.42 2.06
N LEU A 32 -16.56 -18.31 1.67
CA LEU A 32 -16.85 -17.54 0.48
C LEU A 32 -15.88 -17.85 -0.68
N GLY A 33 -14.94 -18.78 -0.50
CA GLY A 33 -13.95 -19.15 -1.51
C GLY A 33 -12.94 -18.03 -1.84
N LEU A 34 -12.75 -17.07 -0.94
CA LEU A 34 -11.86 -15.93 -1.18
C LEU A 34 -10.40 -16.32 -0.99
N ARG A 35 -9.51 -15.67 -1.75
CA ARG A 35 -8.05 -15.76 -1.55
C ARG A 35 -7.49 -14.37 -1.25
N GLY A 36 -6.26 -14.31 -0.73
CA GLY A 36 -5.61 -13.06 -0.38
C GLY A 36 -5.03 -13.08 1.02
N ARG A 37 -4.88 -11.90 1.63
CA ARG A 37 -4.23 -11.73 2.92
C ARG A 37 -5.03 -10.82 3.83
N ILE A 38 -5.11 -11.19 5.11
CA ILE A 38 -5.64 -10.34 6.17
C ILE A 38 -4.63 -10.36 7.32
N LEU A 39 -4.19 -9.19 7.75
CA LEU A 39 -3.38 -8.95 8.93
C LEU A 39 -4.26 -8.31 10.00
N ILE A 40 -4.12 -8.77 11.23
CA ILE A 40 -4.90 -8.31 12.38
C ILE A 40 -3.92 -8.04 13.50
N SER A 41 -4.09 -6.95 14.22
CA SER A 41 -3.37 -6.69 15.47
C SER A 41 -4.33 -6.09 16.49
N GLU A 42 -3.84 -5.79 17.69
CA GLU A 42 -4.62 -5.03 18.68
C GLU A 42 -5.02 -3.62 18.17
N HIS A 43 -4.31 -3.12 17.16
CA HIS A 43 -4.54 -1.81 16.56
C HIS A 43 -5.53 -1.82 15.39
N GLY A 44 -5.98 -2.98 14.92
CA GLY A 44 -6.99 -3.06 13.87
C GLY A 44 -6.80 -4.18 12.85
N LEU A 45 -7.19 -3.91 11.62
CA LEU A 45 -7.24 -4.90 10.53
C LEU A 45 -6.76 -4.28 9.20
N ASN A 46 -5.99 -5.03 8.42
CA ASN A 46 -5.55 -4.71 7.07
C ASN A 46 -5.77 -5.91 6.15
N GLY A 47 -6.41 -5.72 5.01
CA GLY A 47 -6.74 -6.83 4.12
C GLY A 47 -6.70 -6.49 2.63
N THR A 48 -6.27 -7.50 1.87
CA THR A 48 -6.41 -7.55 0.42
C THR A 48 -7.02 -8.90 0.04
N LEU A 49 -8.21 -8.91 -0.55
CA LEU A 49 -8.93 -10.15 -0.89
C LEU A 49 -9.38 -10.15 -2.34
N GLY A 50 -9.11 -11.24 -3.06
CA GLY A 50 -9.60 -11.49 -4.41
C GLY A 50 -10.67 -12.57 -4.44
N GLY A 51 -11.64 -12.42 -5.34
CA GLY A 51 -12.68 -13.41 -5.58
C GLY A 51 -13.78 -12.92 -6.49
N GLU A 52 -14.85 -13.71 -6.59
CA GLU A 52 -16.06 -13.35 -7.33
C GLU A 52 -16.77 -12.15 -6.65
N LEU A 53 -17.28 -11.22 -7.46
CA LEU A 53 -17.92 -9.98 -7.01
C LEU A 53 -19.01 -10.19 -5.94
N GLY A 54 -19.90 -11.16 -6.14
CA GLY A 54 -20.95 -11.53 -5.20
C GLY A 54 -20.40 -12.05 -3.87
N ALA A 55 -19.37 -12.90 -3.89
CA ALA A 55 -18.66 -13.36 -2.70
C ALA A 55 -18.03 -12.20 -1.92
N LEU A 56 -17.32 -11.30 -2.61
CA LEU A 56 -16.72 -10.12 -1.98
C LEU A 56 -17.77 -9.15 -1.41
N LYS A 57 -18.91 -8.95 -2.09
CA LYS A 57 -20.02 -8.15 -1.55
C LYS A 57 -20.59 -8.76 -0.27
N ARG A 58 -20.70 -10.10 -0.18
CA ARG A 58 -21.12 -10.78 1.06
C ARG A 58 -20.10 -10.60 2.18
N TYR A 59 -18.80 -10.74 1.85
CA TYR A 59 -17.71 -10.48 2.78
C TYR A 59 -17.78 -9.06 3.35
N VAL A 60 -17.87 -8.03 2.50
CA VAL A 60 -17.97 -6.62 2.92
C VAL A 60 -19.14 -6.39 3.87
N ARG A 61 -20.33 -6.91 3.54
CA ARG A 61 -21.52 -6.77 4.38
C ARG A 61 -21.30 -7.40 5.75
N LYS A 62 -20.82 -8.65 5.78
CA LYS A 62 -20.58 -9.39 7.03
C LYS A 62 -19.49 -8.76 7.88
N THR A 63 -18.40 -8.29 7.28
CA THR A 63 -17.33 -7.58 8.00
C THR A 63 -17.85 -6.29 8.63
N ARG A 64 -18.75 -5.56 7.96
CA ARG A 64 -19.38 -4.34 8.50
C ARG A 64 -20.42 -4.59 9.60
N ASP A 65 -20.87 -5.84 9.80
CA ASP A 65 -21.78 -6.18 10.91
C ASP A 65 -21.09 -5.99 12.28
N TYR A 66 -19.76 -6.07 12.34
CA TYR A 66 -18.99 -5.77 13.55
C TYR A 66 -18.82 -4.24 13.69
N PRO A 67 -19.30 -3.61 14.80
CA PRO A 67 -19.36 -2.15 14.89
C PRO A 67 -18.03 -1.41 14.63
N PRO A 68 -16.87 -1.86 15.16
CA PRO A 68 -15.58 -1.24 14.85
C PRO A 68 -15.19 -1.26 13.35
N PHE A 69 -15.82 -2.12 12.55
CA PHE A 69 -15.53 -2.30 11.12
C PHE A 69 -16.60 -1.68 10.21
N ARG A 70 -17.63 -1.06 10.79
CA ARG A 70 -18.79 -0.49 10.06
C ARG A 70 -18.36 0.48 8.96
N HIS A 71 -17.37 1.31 9.24
CA HIS A 71 -16.94 2.42 8.38
C HIS A 71 -15.69 2.11 7.57
N ILE A 72 -15.27 0.84 7.47
CA ILE A 72 -14.16 0.46 6.61
C ILE A 72 -14.41 0.96 5.18
N ASP A 73 -13.42 1.68 4.66
CA ASP A 73 -13.33 2.04 3.26
C ASP A 73 -12.80 0.86 2.44
N PHE A 74 -13.71 0.17 1.76
CA PHE A 74 -13.38 -0.91 0.85
C PHE A 74 -13.15 -0.36 -0.56
N LYS A 75 -11.89 -0.36 -1.00
CA LYS A 75 -11.48 0.00 -2.35
C LYS A 75 -11.63 -1.22 -3.25
N TRP A 76 -12.13 -1.02 -4.46
CA TRP A 76 -12.43 -2.09 -5.42
C TRP A 76 -11.57 -1.94 -6.66
N SER A 77 -10.99 -3.05 -7.11
CA SER A 77 -10.23 -3.13 -8.35
C SER A 77 -10.66 -4.34 -9.16
N GLU A 78 -10.41 -4.31 -10.47
CA GLU A 78 -10.48 -5.50 -11.32
C GLU A 78 -9.45 -6.55 -10.86
N GLY A 79 -9.83 -7.83 -10.91
CA GLY A 79 -8.90 -8.96 -10.80
C GLY A 79 -8.65 -9.60 -12.16
N THR A 80 -7.55 -10.34 -12.31
CA THR A 80 -7.16 -10.93 -13.60
C THR A 80 -8.12 -12.05 -14.04
N GLY A 81 -8.71 -12.77 -13.10
CA GLY A 81 -9.63 -13.86 -13.39
C GLY A 81 -9.92 -14.76 -12.19
N LEU A 82 -10.73 -15.78 -12.44
CA LEU A 82 -11.05 -16.84 -11.49
C LEU A 82 -10.52 -18.18 -12.02
N ASP A 83 -10.09 -19.07 -11.13
CA ASP A 83 -9.75 -20.46 -11.45
C ASP A 83 -11.00 -21.33 -11.66
N ASP A 84 -10.81 -22.60 -12.02
CA ASP A 84 -11.89 -23.55 -12.31
C ASP A 84 -12.83 -23.78 -11.11
N GLU A 85 -12.36 -23.49 -9.89
CA GLU A 85 -13.15 -23.54 -8.66
C GLU A 85 -13.76 -22.17 -8.27
N GLY A 86 -13.66 -21.16 -9.14
CA GLY A 86 -14.25 -19.84 -8.93
C GLY A 86 -13.50 -18.94 -7.95
N ARG A 87 -12.22 -19.22 -7.67
CA ARG A 87 -11.36 -18.47 -6.73
C ARG A 87 -10.42 -17.55 -7.50
N SER A 88 -9.99 -16.44 -6.91
CA SER A 88 -9.09 -15.49 -7.60
C SER A 88 -7.77 -16.14 -8.04
N ALA A 89 -7.37 -15.85 -9.28
CA ALA A 89 -6.08 -16.23 -9.85
C ALA A 89 -4.91 -15.34 -9.38
N ASP A 90 -5.23 -14.15 -8.84
CA ASP A 90 -4.25 -13.14 -8.42
C ASP A 90 -3.58 -13.48 -7.08
N PHE A 91 -4.16 -14.41 -6.32
CA PHE A 91 -3.64 -14.83 -5.02
C PHE A 91 -3.49 -16.34 -4.98
N PRO A 92 -2.35 -16.88 -4.48
CA PRO A 92 -2.15 -18.32 -4.44
C PRO A 92 -3.01 -19.01 -3.36
N LYS A 93 -3.32 -18.31 -2.26
CA LYS A 93 -4.12 -18.83 -1.15
C LYS A 93 -4.67 -17.71 -0.27
N LEU A 94 -5.56 -18.06 0.65
CA LEU A 94 -5.93 -17.21 1.77
C LEU A 94 -4.89 -17.28 2.89
N SER A 95 -4.55 -16.15 3.49
CA SER A 95 -3.67 -16.03 4.65
C SER A 95 -4.22 -15.02 5.66
N VAL A 96 -4.78 -15.50 6.77
CA VAL A 96 -5.23 -14.65 7.89
C VAL A 96 -4.31 -14.84 9.10
N LYS A 97 -3.63 -13.77 9.52
CA LYS A 97 -2.60 -13.82 10.57
C LYS A 97 -2.75 -12.68 11.57
N VAL A 98 -2.54 -12.99 12.84
CA VAL A 98 -2.31 -11.98 13.88
C VAL A 98 -0.83 -11.56 13.85
N ARG A 99 -0.59 -10.27 14.04
CA ARG A 99 0.72 -9.61 14.10
C ARG A 99 0.69 -8.54 15.19
N ASP A 100 1.86 -8.07 15.57
CA ASP A 100 1.99 -6.92 16.48
C ASP A 100 1.49 -5.64 15.78
N GLU A 101 1.80 -5.50 14.48
CA GLU A 101 1.36 -4.39 13.65
C GLU A 101 0.64 -4.89 12.39
N ILE A 102 -0.45 -4.21 11.99
CA ILE A 102 -1.09 -4.43 10.68
C ILE A 102 -0.32 -3.82 9.51
N VAL A 103 0.67 -2.98 9.82
CA VAL A 103 1.70 -2.43 8.93
C VAL A 103 3.00 -2.26 9.73
N SER A 104 4.05 -2.99 9.37
CA SER A 104 5.23 -3.14 10.26
C SER A 104 6.24 -2.00 10.09
N PHE A 105 6.14 -0.96 10.93
CA PHE A 105 7.21 0.04 11.06
C PHE A 105 8.28 -0.39 12.08
N GLY A 106 8.05 -1.47 12.83
CA GLY A 106 9.03 -1.93 13.82
C GLY A 106 9.06 -1.08 15.09
N ALA A 107 8.08 -0.18 15.23
CA ALA A 107 7.88 0.68 16.40
C ALA A 107 6.45 0.51 16.96
N PRO A 108 6.01 -0.72 17.30
CA PRO A 108 4.64 -0.97 17.75
C PRO A 108 4.26 -0.14 18.99
N GLY A 109 5.23 0.14 19.87
CA GLY A 109 5.01 0.95 21.07
C GLY A 109 4.85 2.46 20.83
N GLU A 110 5.20 2.97 19.64
CA GLU A 110 5.00 4.38 19.29
C GLU A 110 3.60 4.64 18.71
N LEU A 111 2.93 3.60 18.22
CA LEU A 111 1.62 3.73 17.59
C LEU A 111 0.52 3.76 18.65
N ARG A 112 -0.17 4.89 18.76
CA ARG A 112 -1.39 5.01 19.58
C ARG A 112 -2.63 5.02 18.69
N VAL A 113 -3.58 4.13 19.01
CA VAL A 113 -4.85 4.01 18.29
C VAL A 113 -6.00 4.10 19.29
N ASP A 114 -7.01 4.90 18.96
CA ASP A 114 -8.29 4.96 19.66
C ASP A 114 -9.46 4.69 18.69
N GLU A 115 -10.71 4.86 19.15
CA GLU A 115 -11.91 4.62 18.33
C GLU A 115 -11.99 5.52 17.08
N GLY A 116 -11.25 6.64 17.06
CA GLY A 116 -11.13 7.56 15.93
C GLY A 116 -10.00 7.21 14.96
N GLY A 117 -9.17 6.20 15.25
CA GLY A 117 -8.03 5.79 14.43
C GLY A 117 -6.67 6.10 15.05
N VAL A 118 -5.66 6.33 14.21
CA VAL A 118 -4.31 6.67 14.69
C VAL A 118 -4.30 8.08 15.28
N VAL A 119 -3.72 8.22 16.47
CA VAL A 119 -3.69 9.49 17.17
C VAL A 119 -2.38 10.24 16.92
N GLY A 120 -2.48 11.53 16.64
CA GLY A 120 -1.32 12.36 16.32
C GLY A 120 -0.80 12.18 14.90
N GLY A 121 -1.60 11.61 14.00
CA GLY A 121 -1.32 11.56 12.57
C GLY A 121 -1.46 12.93 11.90
N GLY A 122 -0.91 13.05 10.70
CA GLY A 122 -1.03 14.24 9.85
C GLY A 122 -2.46 14.48 9.36
N ALA A 123 -2.74 15.71 8.95
CA ALA A 123 -4.05 16.08 8.40
C ALA A 123 -4.32 15.33 7.09
N ARG A 124 -5.58 14.91 6.90
CA ARG A 124 -5.98 14.15 5.70
C ARG A 124 -6.29 15.10 4.56
N LEU A 125 -5.71 14.84 3.40
CA LEU A 125 -6.03 15.53 2.15
C LEU A 125 -6.77 14.59 1.22
N THR A 126 -7.95 14.99 0.77
CA THR A 126 -8.57 14.34 -0.39
C THR A 126 -7.71 14.58 -1.63
N PRO A 127 -7.87 13.77 -2.70
CA PRO A 127 -7.18 14.03 -3.96
C PRO A 127 -7.39 15.47 -4.47
N ASP A 128 -8.60 16.03 -4.39
CA ASP A 128 -8.86 17.41 -4.81
C ASP A 128 -8.17 18.43 -3.88
N ALA A 129 -8.22 18.25 -2.55
CA ALA A 129 -7.56 19.15 -1.60
C ALA A 129 -6.03 19.14 -1.74
N LEU A 130 -5.45 18.02 -2.20
CA LEU A 130 -4.04 17.96 -2.56
C LEU A 130 -3.72 18.89 -3.74
N HIS A 131 -4.55 18.90 -4.78
CA HIS A 131 -4.37 19.81 -5.92
C HIS A 131 -4.55 21.27 -5.51
N ASP A 132 -5.51 21.57 -4.63
CA ASP A 132 -5.68 22.92 -4.08
C ASP A 132 -4.42 23.38 -3.32
N LEU A 133 -3.86 22.52 -2.47
CA LEU A 133 -2.62 22.80 -1.74
C LEU A 133 -1.44 23.06 -2.69
N VAL A 134 -1.28 22.23 -3.73
CA VAL A 134 -0.20 22.39 -4.72
C VAL A 134 -0.41 23.65 -5.56
N ALA A 135 -1.65 23.99 -5.92
CA ALA A 135 -1.95 25.22 -6.64
C ALA A 135 -1.65 26.48 -5.80
N GLU A 136 -1.86 26.42 -4.49
CA GLU A 136 -1.59 27.52 -3.56
C GLU A 136 -0.10 27.67 -3.26
N ARG A 137 0.61 26.57 -2.99
CA ARG A 137 1.96 26.57 -2.40
C ARG A 137 3.08 26.18 -3.38
N GLY A 138 2.72 25.62 -4.54
CA GLY A 138 3.68 25.25 -5.60
C GLY A 138 4.78 24.31 -5.12
N GLU A 139 6.02 24.61 -5.47
CA GLU A 139 7.23 23.81 -5.18
C GLU A 139 7.56 23.72 -3.67
N GLU A 140 6.89 24.48 -2.80
CA GLU A 140 7.04 24.33 -1.35
C GLU A 140 6.53 22.96 -0.88
N VAL A 141 5.49 22.42 -1.53
CA VAL A 141 4.87 21.14 -1.20
C VAL A 141 5.83 20.00 -1.52
N VAL A 142 6.11 19.19 -0.50
CA VAL A 142 6.98 18.02 -0.61
C VAL A 142 6.15 16.77 -0.63
N PHE A 143 6.20 16.05 -1.74
CA PHE A 143 5.70 14.69 -1.80
C PHE A 143 6.71 13.73 -1.15
N PHE A 144 6.26 12.94 -0.18
CA PHE A 144 7.10 11.98 0.52
C PHE A 144 6.52 10.57 0.35
N ASP A 145 7.24 9.74 -0.41
CA ASP A 145 6.81 8.38 -0.72
C ASP A 145 6.95 7.50 0.52
N GLY A 146 5.82 7.11 1.11
CA GLY A 146 5.77 6.18 2.24
C GLY A 146 5.87 4.72 1.81
N ARG A 147 6.33 4.44 0.59
CA ARG A 147 6.52 3.10 0.05
C ARG A 147 8.00 2.75 -0.10
N ASN A 148 8.26 1.48 -0.41
CA ASN A 148 9.62 1.00 -0.60
C ASN A 148 10.15 1.48 -1.97
N ALA A 149 11.48 1.61 -2.10
CA ALA A 149 12.12 2.20 -3.28
C ALA A 149 11.74 1.49 -4.60
N LEU A 150 11.54 0.16 -4.57
CA LEU A 150 11.09 -0.60 -5.73
C LEU A 150 9.72 -0.10 -6.23
N GLU A 151 8.77 0.10 -5.31
CA GLU A 151 7.40 0.53 -5.66
C GLU A 151 7.41 1.92 -6.30
N ALA A 152 8.28 2.81 -5.80
CA ALA A 152 8.45 4.16 -6.31
C ALA A 152 9.20 4.22 -7.65
N SER A 153 9.98 3.18 -7.98
CA SER A 153 10.75 3.16 -9.22
C SER A 153 9.91 2.87 -10.47
N ILE A 154 8.71 2.29 -10.31
CA ILE A 154 7.79 2.04 -11.43
C ILE A 154 6.62 3.02 -11.52
N GLY A 155 6.36 3.78 -10.45
CA GLY A 155 5.40 4.87 -10.45
C GLY A 155 5.48 5.67 -9.15
N ARG A 156 5.35 6.99 -9.20
CA ARG A 156 5.42 7.91 -8.05
C ARG A 156 4.80 9.27 -8.40
N PHE A 157 4.54 10.10 -7.39
CA PHE A 157 4.25 11.51 -7.65
C PHE A 157 5.51 12.22 -8.19
N ARG A 158 5.32 13.17 -9.11
CA ARG A 158 6.42 13.95 -9.67
C ARG A 158 7.21 14.65 -8.56
N ASP A 159 8.53 14.63 -8.67
CA ASP A 159 9.48 15.23 -7.72
C ASP A 159 9.37 14.72 -6.27
N ALA A 160 8.69 13.59 -6.06
CA ALA A 160 8.59 12.98 -4.74
C ALA A 160 9.97 12.57 -4.20
N ILE A 161 10.19 12.86 -2.92
CA ILE A 161 11.27 12.26 -2.15
C ILE A 161 10.95 10.77 -2.03
N VAL A 162 11.87 9.95 -2.52
CA VAL A 162 11.84 8.49 -2.39
C VAL A 162 12.89 8.09 -1.35
N PRO A 163 12.48 7.76 -0.12
CA PRO A 163 13.39 7.24 0.89
C PRO A 163 14.06 5.94 0.41
N PRO A 164 15.37 5.75 0.67
CA PRO A 164 16.10 4.54 0.27
C PRO A 164 15.75 3.38 1.21
N THR A 165 14.49 2.95 1.16
CA THR A 165 13.91 1.97 2.07
C THR A 165 13.57 0.69 1.32
N ASP A 166 14.08 -0.43 1.83
CA ASP A 166 13.74 -1.77 1.38
C ASP A 166 12.52 -2.28 2.15
N THR A 167 12.36 -1.82 3.39
CA THR A 167 11.20 -2.08 4.23
C THR A 167 10.72 -0.82 4.96
N THR A 168 9.46 -0.85 5.42
CA THR A 168 8.88 0.24 6.21
C THR A 168 9.59 0.51 7.55
N ARG A 169 10.40 -0.44 8.05
CA ARG A 169 11.16 -0.26 9.30
C ARG A 169 12.30 0.74 9.13
N ASP A 170 12.89 0.76 7.95
CA ASP A 170 14.03 1.61 7.60
C ASP A 170 13.67 3.11 7.70
N PHE A 171 12.38 3.46 7.60
CA PHE A 171 11.91 4.84 7.80
C PHE A 171 12.18 5.35 9.21
N VAL A 172 12.04 4.51 10.24
CA VAL A 172 12.25 4.93 11.64
C VAL A 172 13.70 5.36 11.84
N ASP A 173 14.64 4.52 11.40
CA ASP A 173 16.07 4.79 11.50
C ASP A 173 16.48 6.05 10.72
N LEU A 174 15.93 6.26 9.52
CA LEU A 174 16.19 7.46 8.71
C LEU A 174 15.67 8.73 9.37
N LEU A 175 14.48 8.68 9.95
CA LEU A 175 13.89 9.82 10.65
C LEU A 175 14.65 10.13 11.96
N ASP A 176 15.08 9.10 12.70
CA ASP A 176 15.86 9.25 13.93
C ASP A 176 17.28 9.77 13.67
N ALA A 177 17.88 9.38 12.54
CA ALA A 177 19.15 9.92 12.07
C ALA A 177 19.05 11.37 11.57
N GLY A 178 17.84 11.95 11.50
CA GLY A 178 17.61 13.31 11.03
C GLY A 178 17.81 13.51 9.53
N ALA A 179 17.75 12.43 8.73
CA ALA A 179 17.96 12.48 7.27
C ALA A 179 17.02 13.49 6.57
N TYR A 180 15.87 13.76 7.18
CA TYR A 180 14.80 14.59 6.66
C TYR A 180 14.53 15.85 7.49
N ASP A 181 15.44 16.24 8.39
CA ASP A 181 15.25 17.40 9.28
C ASP A 181 15.06 18.73 8.53
N HIS A 182 15.67 18.85 7.35
CA HIS A 182 15.51 19.98 6.45
C HIS A 182 14.07 20.17 5.93
N LEU A 183 13.19 19.18 6.11
CA LEU A 183 11.77 19.24 5.73
C LEU A 183 10.85 19.66 6.89
N LYS A 184 11.35 19.78 8.13
CA LYS A 184 10.51 20.02 9.32
C LYS A 184 9.66 21.30 9.24
N GLY A 185 10.12 22.30 8.48
CA GLY A 185 9.40 23.56 8.25
C GLY A 185 8.61 23.62 6.95
N ARG A 186 8.48 22.52 6.20
CA ARG A 186 7.81 22.46 4.90
C ARG A 186 6.49 21.68 4.98
N PRO A 187 5.51 21.96 4.10
CA PRO A 187 4.34 21.12 3.91
C PRO A 187 4.76 19.77 3.31
N VAL A 188 4.69 18.69 4.10
CA VAL A 188 5.03 17.34 3.65
C VAL A 188 3.76 16.52 3.47
N VAL A 189 3.48 16.10 2.23
CA VAL A 189 2.39 15.19 1.88
C VAL A 189 2.92 13.77 1.79
N THR A 190 2.60 12.97 2.79
CA THR A 190 2.89 11.53 2.76
C THR A 190 1.84 10.78 1.95
N TYR A 191 2.28 9.82 1.14
CA TYR A 191 1.37 8.96 0.37
C TYR A 191 1.89 7.52 0.31
N CYS A 192 0.99 6.58 0.07
CA CYS A 192 1.31 5.19 -0.22
C CYS A 192 0.16 4.58 -1.04
N THR A 193 0.23 3.28 -1.35
CA THR A 193 -0.74 2.57 -2.20
C THR A 193 -2.20 2.83 -1.79
N GLY A 194 -2.56 2.49 -0.55
CA GLY A 194 -3.95 2.56 -0.07
C GLY A 194 -4.19 3.47 1.14
N GLY A 195 -3.15 4.12 1.65
CA GLY A 195 -3.19 5.05 2.80
C GLY A 195 -2.66 4.49 4.13
N ILE A 196 -2.70 3.17 4.36
CA ILE A 196 -2.38 2.59 5.68
C ILE A 196 -0.98 2.94 6.23
N ARG A 197 0.05 3.01 5.36
CA ARG A 197 1.42 3.38 5.79
C ARG A 197 1.49 4.84 6.24
N CYS A 198 0.69 5.73 5.63
CA CYS A 198 0.67 7.15 5.93
C CYS A 198 0.06 7.46 7.29
N GLU A 199 -0.89 6.64 7.75
CA GLU A 199 -1.48 6.78 9.08
C GLU A 199 -0.39 6.69 10.16
N VAL A 200 0.54 5.74 10.01
CA VAL A 200 1.68 5.56 10.93
C VAL A 200 2.81 6.55 10.63
N LEU A 201 3.23 6.65 9.36
CA LEU A 201 4.35 7.50 8.96
C LEU A 201 4.12 8.97 9.31
N SER A 202 2.92 9.50 9.06
CA SER A 202 2.62 10.90 9.37
C SER A 202 2.67 11.17 10.88
N SER A 203 2.26 10.20 11.71
CA SER A 203 2.39 10.29 13.17
C SER A 203 3.85 10.24 13.62
N LEU A 204 4.66 9.34 13.05
CA LEU A 204 6.10 9.25 13.34
C LEU A 204 6.83 10.56 12.98
N MET A 205 6.49 11.17 11.85
CA MET A 205 7.04 12.46 11.42
C MET A 205 6.59 13.60 12.35
N ALA A 206 5.30 13.67 12.70
CA ALA A 206 4.80 14.69 13.63
C ALA A 206 5.50 14.60 15.00
N ASN A 207 5.68 13.39 15.55
CA ASN A 207 6.40 13.16 16.81
C ASN A 207 7.88 13.60 16.75
N ARG A 208 8.47 13.66 15.56
CA ARG A 208 9.86 14.07 15.33
C ARG A 208 9.99 15.56 14.96
N GLY A 209 8.91 16.33 15.07
CA GLY A 209 8.93 17.78 14.96
C GLY A 209 8.71 18.33 13.56
N PHE A 210 8.13 17.54 12.65
CA PHE A 210 7.65 18.07 11.38
C PHE A 210 6.36 18.88 11.62
N GLY A 211 6.38 20.16 11.25
CA GLY A 211 5.32 21.11 11.62
C GLY A 211 4.05 21.01 10.79
N GLU A 212 4.14 20.62 9.52
CA GLU A 212 3.03 20.60 8.57
C GLU A 212 3.05 19.27 7.80
N VAL A 213 2.48 18.23 8.40
CA VAL A 213 2.41 16.88 7.81
C VAL A 213 0.99 16.55 7.37
N TYR A 214 0.86 16.14 6.12
CA TYR A 214 -0.37 15.67 5.51
C TYR A 214 -0.27 14.20 5.12
N GLN A 215 -1.42 13.55 4.99
CA GLN A 215 -1.54 12.22 4.42
C GLN A 215 -2.62 12.20 3.33
N LEU A 216 -2.28 11.61 2.18
CA LEU A 216 -3.22 11.46 1.08
C LEU A 216 -4.30 10.43 1.45
N GLU A 217 -5.53 10.90 1.59
CA GLU A 217 -6.67 10.08 1.98
C GLU A 217 -6.95 9.01 0.94
N GLY A 218 -6.93 7.75 1.40
CA GLY A 218 -7.11 6.58 0.53
C GLY A 218 -5.93 6.29 -0.42
N GLY A 219 -4.83 7.04 -0.31
CA GLY A 219 -3.59 6.81 -1.03
C GLY A 219 -3.69 6.97 -2.55
N ILE A 220 -2.69 6.41 -3.24
CA ILE A 220 -2.57 6.48 -4.70
C ILE A 220 -3.79 5.88 -5.39
N VAL A 221 -4.43 4.85 -4.81
CA VAL A 221 -5.64 4.24 -5.36
C VAL A 221 -6.77 5.26 -5.52
N ARG A 222 -7.11 6.03 -4.47
CA ARG A 222 -8.17 7.07 -4.57
C ARG A 222 -7.75 8.23 -5.46
N TYR A 223 -6.46 8.55 -5.49
CA TYR A 223 -5.94 9.57 -6.39
C TYR A 223 -6.10 9.18 -7.86
N GLY A 224 -5.67 7.98 -8.24
CA GLY A 224 -5.78 7.49 -9.61
C GLY A 224 -7.22 7.25 -10.04
N GLU A 225 -8.13 6.84 -9.15
CA GLU A 225 -9.58 6.81 -9.44
C GLU A 225 -10.14 8.20 -9.80
N ARG A 226 -9.55 9.27 -9.26
CA ARG A 226 -10.01 10.64 -9.45
C ARG A 226 -9.35 11.32 -10.65
N PHE A 227 -8.05 11.16 -10.83
CA PHE A 227 -7.26 11.90 -11.81
C PHE A 227 -6.57 11.04 -12.86
N GLY A 228 -6.64 9.71 -12.75
CA GLY A 228 -5.92 8.81 -13.64
C GLY A 228 -4.42 9.13 -13.69
N ASP A 229 -3.90 9.21 -14.93
CA ASP A 229 -2.53 9.62 -15.24
C ASP A 229 -2.45 11.08 -15.72
N ASP A 230 -3.56 11.83 -15.66
CA ASP A 230 -3.63 13.26 -16.03
C ASP A 230 -3.29 14.19 -14.84
N GLY A 231 -2.95 13.61 -13.69
CA GLY A 231 -2.62 14.32 -12.47
C GLY A 231 -1.12 14.54 -12.25
N LEU A 232 -0.75 14.54 -10.98
CA LEU A 232 0.61 14.67 -10.44
C LEU A 232 1.31 13.30 -10.30
N TRP A 233 0.56 12.22 -10.49
CA TRP A 233 1.07 10.85 -10.46
C TRP A 233 1.66 10.48 -11.82
N GLU A 234 2.80 9.81 -11.82
CA GLU A 234 3.45 9.29 -13.02
C GLU A 234 3.80 7.82 -12.83
N GLY A 235 3.52 6.98 -13.83
CA GLY A 235 3.90 5.57 -13.80
C GLY A 235 2.81 4.62 -13.33
N SER A 236 3.23 3.40 -13.05
CA SER A 236 2.33 2.31 -12.66
C SER A 236 2.24 2.17 -11.15
N LEU A 237 1.04 1.89 -10.63
CA LEU A 237 0.85 1.57 -9.23
C LEU A 237 1.29 0.13 -8.96
N TYR A 238 2.36 -0.05 -8.20
CA TYR A 238 2.72 -1.37 -7.65
C TYR A 238 1.61 -1.93 -6.76
N VAL A 239 1.26 -3.21 -6.94
CA VAL A 239 0.26 -3.94 -6.13
C VAL A 239 0.80 -5.28 -5.62
N PHE A 240 0.40 -5.66 -4.41
CA PHE A 240 0.91 -6.83 -3.69
C PHE A 240 0.16 -8.13 -4.03
N ASP A 241 -0.10 -8.35 -5.31
CA ASP A 241 -0.81 -9.52 -5.84
C ASP A 241 -0.28 -9.92 -7.23
N GLY A 242 -0.86 -10.95 -7.83
CA GLY A 242 -0.39 -11.55 -9.08
C GLY A 242 -0.32 -10.60 -10.27
N ARG A 243 -0.96 -9.42 -10.21
CA ARG A 243 -0.89 -8.40 -11.25
C ARG A 243 0.46 -7.67 -11.25
N GLY A 244 1.12 -7.55 -10.10
CA GLY A 244 2.39 -6.83 -9.92
C GLY A 244 2.27 -5.32 -10.00
N SER A 245 1.63 -4.80 -11.04
CA SER A 245 1.34 -3.37 -11.21
C SER A 245 -0.03 -3.14 -11.86
N VAL A 246 -0.59 -1.95 -11.66
CA VAL A 246 -1.84 -1.50 -12.27
C VAL A 246 -1.61 -0.09 -12.83
N ASP A 247 -2.05 0.13 -14.06
CA ASP A 247 -2.09 1.45 -14.68
C ASP A 247 -3.49 2.04 -14.50
N PHE A 248 -3.59 3.36 -14.34
CA PHE A 248 -4.89 4.02 -14.18
C PHE A 248 -5.55 4.35 -15.53
N SER A 249 -4.77 4.41 -16.59
CA SER A 249 -5.20 4.65 -17.96
C SER A 249 -4.42 3.80 -18.97
N ASP A 250 -4.79 3.92 -20.24
CA ASP A 250 -4.10 3.29 -21.37
C ASP A 250 -2.84 4.07 -21.83
N HIS A 251 -2.56 5.22 -21.22
CA HIS A 251 -1.46 6.11 -21.57
C HIS A 251 -0.56 6.43 -20.36
N ALA A 252 -0.61 5.60 -19.31
CA ALA A 252 0.30 5.70 -18.18
C ALA A 252 1.76 5.71 -18.67
N ALA A 253 2.55 6.65 -18.14
CA ALA A 253 3.97 6.73 -18.45
C ALA A 253 4.71 5.46 -17.99
N VAL A 254 5.76 5.05 -18.69
CA VAL A 254 6.63 3.95 -18.23
C VAL A 254 7.93 4.54 -17.72
N ILE A 255 8.01 4.76 -16.40
CA ILE A 255 9.18 5.39 -15.76
C ILE A 255 10.20 4.38 -15.21
N GLY A 256 9.79 3.12 -15.04
CA GLY A 256 10.67 2.07 -14.54
C GLY A 256 11.71 1.66 -15.58
N THR A 257 12.88 1.24 -15.09
CA THR A 257 14.02 0.88 -15.92
C THR A 257 14.49 -0.52 -15.56
N CYS A 258 14.59 -1.39 -16.56
CA CYS A 258 15.07 -2.76 -16.39
C CYS A 258 16.52 -2.75 -15.86
N VAL A 259 16.75 -3.38 -14.72
CA VAL A 259 18.08 -3.41 -14.08
C VAL A 259 19.14 -4.16 -14.91
N ALA A 260 18.72 -4.99 -15.87
CA ALA A 260 19.64 -5.79 -16.70
C ALA A 260 20.02 -5.12 -18.02
N CYS A 261 19.07 -4.47 -18.71
CA CYS A 261 19.29 -3.94 -20.06
C CYS A 261 19.02 -2.43 -20.20
N GLY A 262 18.52 -1.77 -19.16
CA GLY A 262 18.16 -0.35 -19.19
C GLY A 262 16.88 -0.02 -19.98
N GLY A 263 16.17 -1.03 -20.50
CA GLY A 263 14.90 -0.81 -21.21
C GLY A 263 13.76 -0.37 -20.29
N ALA A 264 12.88 0.49 -20.80
CA ALA A 264 11.71 0.97 -20.05
C ALA A 264 10.74 -0.19 -19.73
N THR A 265 10.32 -0.32 -18.47
CA THR A 265 9.37 -1.33 -18.02
C THR A 265 8.81 -1.00 -16.64
N ASN A 266 7.55 -1.34 -16.39
CA ASN A 266 6.92 -1.33 -15.07
C ASN A 266 6.89 -2.72 -14.42
N ARG A 267 7.37 -3.76 -15.12
CA ARG A 267 7.31 -5.14 -14.64
C ARG A 267 8.33 -5.36 -13.54
N THR A 268 7.88 -6.00 -12.47
CA THR A 268 8.75 -6.47 -11.38
C THR A 268 8.79 -8.00 -11.35
N ALA A 269 9.94 -8.57 -11.00
CA ALA A 269 10.11 -9.99 -10.78
C ALA A 269 10.99 -10.27 -9.55
N ASN A 270 10.80 -11.42 -8.91
CA ASN A 270 11.71 -11.87 -7.87
C ASN A 270 13.09 -12.19 -8.45
N CYS A 271 14.12 -12.07 -7.63
CA CYS A 271 15.43 -12.65 -7.87
C CYS A 271 15.31 -14.14 -8.27
N THR A 272 16.21 -14.60 -9.14
CA THR A 272 16.26 -15.98 -9.61
C THR A 272 16.62 -17.00 -8.52
N ASP A 273 17.34 -16.56 -7.48
CA ASP A 273 17.60 -17.41 -6.32
C ASP A 273 16.29 -17.71 -5.57
N ALA A 274 15.96 -18.99 -5.42
CA ALA A 274 14.68 -19.43 -4.87
C ALA A 274 14.49 -19.11 -3.38
N SER A 275 15.57 -18.86 -2.64
CA SER A 275 15.55 -18.45 -1.24
C SER A 275 15.40 -16.93 -1.09
N CYS A 276 15.86 -16.18 -2.10
CA CYS A 276 15.78 -14.73 -2.14
C CYS A 276 14.34 -14.25 -2.39
N ARG A 277 13.96 -13.15 -1.72
CA ARG A 277 12.65 -12.49 -1.87
C ARG A 277 12.76 -11.07 -2.41
N THR A 278 13.98 -10.62 -2.73
CA THR A 278 14.22 -9.33 -3.36
C THR A 278 13.54 -9.30 -4.72
N GLN A 279 12.82 -8.21 -4.97
CA GLN A 279 12.20 -7.95 -6.26
C GLN A 279 12.98 -6.88 -7.01
N LEU A 280 12.96 -6.98 -8.34
CA LEU A 280 13.72 -6.15 -9.27
C LEU A 280 12.79 -5.67 -10.39
N VAL A 281 13.05 -4.47 -10.91
CA VAL A 281 12.40 -3.98 -12.14
C VAL A 281 13.07 -4.65 -13.34
N VAL A 282 12.31 -5.47 -14.07
CA VAL A 282 12.86 -6.38 -15.08
C VAL A 282 11.87 -6.56 -16.22
N CYS A 283 12.28 -6.23 -17.44
CA CYS A 283 11.45 -6.36 -18.63
C CYS A 283 11.22 -7.83 -19.02
N GLU A 284 10.24 -8.08 -19.89
CA GLU A 284 9.85 -9.43 -20.30
C GLU A 284 10.97 -10.21 -21.01
N SER A 285 11.89 -9.52 -21.68
CA SER A 285 13.03 -10.16 -22.36
C SER A 285 14.15 -10.59 -21.41
N CYS A 286 14.18 -10.09 -20.18
CA CYS A 286 15.23 -10.38 -19.19
C CYS A 286 14.71 -11.34 -18.10
N THR A 287 14.34 -12.57 -18.43
CA THR A 287 13.60 -13.46 -17.51
C THR A 287 14.39 -14.04 -16.33
N ALA A 288 15.72 -13.95 -16.33
CA ALA A 288 16.59 -14.53 -15.32
C ALA A 288 17.58 -13.50 -14.75
N VAL A 289 17.11 -12.65 -13.85
CA VAL A 289 17.94 -11.61 -13.20
C VAL A 289 18.10 -11.93 -11.71
N ALA A 290 19.36 -12.02 -11.28
CA ALA A 290 19.72 -12.11 -9.87
C ALA A 290 19.86 -10.71 -9.26
N CYS A 291 19.56 -10.55 -7.97
CA CYS A 291 19.82 -9.30 -7.27
C CYS A 291 21.33 -9.13 -7.01
N GLY A 292 21.76 -7.92 -6.64
CA GLY A 292 23.19 -7.61 -6.46
C GLY A 292 23.95 -8.58 -5.55
N GLU A 293 23.31 -9.07 -4.48
CA GLU A 293 23.89 -10.07 -3.57
C GLU A 293 24.13 -11.43 -4.24
N HIS A 294 23.31 -11.80 -5.22
CA HIS A 294 23.36 -13.09 -5.91
C HIS A 294 23.98 -13.02 -7.31
N VAL A 295 24.30 -11.83 -7.82
CA VAL A 295 25.14 -11.67 -9.02
C VAL A 295 26.62 -11.91 -8.68
N ALA A 296 27.01 -11.66 -7.43
CA ALA A 296 28.38 -11.77 -6.94
C ALA A 296 28.73 -13.13 -6.28
N ALA A 297 27.76 -14.05 -6.21
CA ALA A 297 27.90 -15.39 -5.62
C ALA A 297 28.12 -16.46 -6.69
#